data_AF-A0A1G1HLE0-F1
#
_entry.id   AF-A0A1G1HLE0-F1
#
_cell.length_a   1.000
_cell.length_b   1.000
_cell.length_c   1.000
_cell.angle_alpha   90.00
_cell.angle_beta   90.00
_cell.angle_gamma   90.00
#
_symmetry.space_group_name_H-M   'P 1'
#
loop_
_entity.id
_entity.type
_entity.pdbx_description
1 polymer ?
#
loop_
_entity_poly.entity_id
_entity_poly.type
_entity_poly.pdbx_seq_one_letter_code
_entity_poly.pdbx_strand_id
1 'polypeptide(L)'
;MDCRILNGNPEDSTIYTGVLDNIHVNYGIVPRDVVTDGGYASKDNARSAQEKGIINIVFNKITGSLKNIVQSTNIETRLKKWRSGIEAVISNLKRGYELFRCEWKTRERFDAKVY
;
A
#
# COMPACT_ATOMS: atom_id res chain seq x y z
N MET A 1 -13.08 -0.45 9.22
CA MET A 1 -11.77 0.14 8.92
C MET A 1 -10.72 -0.85 9.39
N ASP A 2 -9.87 -1.38 8.51
CA ASP A 2 -8.77 -2.27 8.89
C ASP A 2 -7.54 -1.41 9.21
N CYS A 3 -7.08 -1.45 10.45
CA CYS A 3 -5.91 -0.71 10.92
C CYS A 3 -5.12 -1.60 11.88
N ARG A 4 -3.85 -1.83 11.58
CA ARG A 4 -2.95 -2.63 12.40
C ARG A 4 -1.84 -1.78 12.98
N ILE A 5 -1.63 -1.88 14.28
CA ILE A 5 -0.46 -1.32 14.97
C ILE A 5 0.62 -2.41 14.93
N LEU A 6 1.62 -2.22 14.10
CA LEU A 6 2.74 -3.17 13.98
C LEU A 6 3.76 -2.94 15.09
N ASN A 7 4.40 -4.02 15.55
CA ASN A 7 5.51 -3.91 16.49
C ASN A 7 6.77 -3.49 15.75
N GLY A 8 7.47 -2.47 16.27
CA GLY A 8 8.66 -1.91 15.63
C GLY A 8 8.33 -1.08 14.39
N ASN A 9 9.25 -1.06 13.43
CA ASN A 9 9.09 -0.40 12.13
C ASN A 9 9.52 -1.37 11.01
N PRO A 10 8.72 -2.41 10.74
CA PRO A 10 9.04 -3.38 9.70
C PRO A 10 9.07 -2.69 8.33
N GLU A 11 9.88 -3.22 7.42
CA GLU A 11 9.93 -2.69 6.05
C GLU A 11 8.60 -2.92 5.33
N ASP A 12 8.15 -1.94 4.54
CA ASP A 12 6.91 -2.02 3.75
C ASP A 12 6.89 -3.26 2.83
N SER A 13 8.06 -3.67 2.34
CA SER A 13 8.25 -4.87 1.53
C SER A 13 7.79 -6.14 2.25
N THR A 14 7.90 -6.22 3.58
CA THR A 14 7.58 -7.42 4.38
C THR A 14 6.11 -7.54 4.74
N ILE A 15 5.35 -6.45 4.68
CA ILE A 15 3.94 -6.41 5.11
C ILE A 15 2.95 -6.60 3.97
N TYR A 16 3.41 -6.49 2.71
CA TYR A 16 2.59 -6.52 1.50
C TYR A 16 1.62 -7.71 1.43
N THR A 17 2.12 -8.93 1.59
CA THR A 17 1.31 -10.16 1.52
C THR A 17 0.19 -10.14 2.57
N GLY A 18 0.50 -9.70 3.80
CA GLY A 18 -0.48 -9.59 4.87
C GLY A 18 -1.58 -8.56 4.59
N VAL A 19 -1.28 -7.50 3.85
CA VAL A 19 -2.30 -6.54 3.38
C VAL A 19 -3.26 -7.22 2.40
N LEU A 20 -2.75 -8.01 1.45
CA LEU A 20 -3.60 -8.73 0.50
C LEU A 20 -4.48 -9.77 1.20
N ASP A 21 -3.92 -10.49 2.17
CA ASP A 21 -4.68 -11.45 2.98
C ASP A 21 -5.80 -10.76 3.77
N ASN A 22 -5.54 -9.59 4.33
CA ASN A 22 -6.56 -8.83 5.03
C ASN A 22 -7.70 -8.37 4.11
N ILE A 23 -7.42 -8.02 2.86
CA ILE A 23 -8.48 -7.70 1.90
C ILE A 23 -9.40 -8.90 1.71
N HIS A 24 -8.81 -10.08 1.54
CA HIS A 24 -9.58 -11.32 1.41
C HIS A 24 -10.37 -11.64 2.68
N VAL A 25 -9.76 -11.57 3.87
CA VAL A 25 -10.44 -11.83 5.14
C VAL A 25 -11.58 -10.87 5.40
N ASN A 26 -11.38 -9.58 5.15
CA ASN A 26 -12.36 -8.54 5.49
C ASN A 26 -13.49 -8.42 4.47
N TYR A 27 -13.23 -8.72 3.20
CA TYR A 27 -14.18 -8.45 2.12
C TYR A 27 -14.53 -9.70 1.30
N GLY A 28 -13.90 -10.85 1.54
CA GLY A 28 -14.14 -12.10 0.81
C GLY A 28 -13.69 -12.05 -0.67
N ILE A 29 -12.91 -11.04 -1.06
CA ILE A 29 -12.51 -10.81 -2.46
C ILE A 29 -11.00 -10.86 -2.64
N VAL A 30 -10.58 -11.28 -3.81
CA VAL A 30 -9.24 -11.03 -4.33
C VAL A 30 -9.34 -9.87 -5.32
N PRO A 31 -8.58 -8.78 -5.13
CA PRO A 31 -8.61 -7.67 -6.07
C PRO A 31 -8.04 -8.08 -7.42
N ARG A 32 -8.68 -7.68 -8.53
CA ARG A 32 -8.14 -7.87 -9.87
C ARG A 32 -6.89 -7.00 -10.11
N ASP A 33 -6.96 -5.76 -9.63
CA ASP A 33 -5.96 -4.72 -9.86
C ASP A 33 -5.47 -4.16 -8.53
N VAL A 34 -4.15 -4.07 -8.36
CA VAL A 34 -3.50 -3.50 -7.18
C VAL A 34 -2.42 -2.51 -7.60
N VAL A 35 -2.42 -1.35 -6.95
CA VAL A 35 -1.36 -0.35 -7.11
C VAL A 35 -0.88 0.13 -5.76
N THR A 36 0.43 0.12 -5.55
CA THR A 36 1.07 0.50 -4.29
C THR A 36 2.23 1.47 -4.50
N ASP A 37 2.71 2.04 -3.40
CA ASP A 37 3.91 2.85 -3.40
C ASP A 37 5.19 2.01 -3.65
N GLY A 38 6.30 2.71 -3.91
CA GLY A 38 7.61 2.12 -4.13
C GLY A 38 8.17 1.30 -2.98
N GLY A 39 7.81 1.60 -1.72
CA GLY A 39 8.28 0.84 -0.55
C GLY A 39 7.90 -0.64 -0.60
N TYR A 40 6.80 -0.98 -1.28
CA TYR A 40 6.32 -2.35 -1.44
C TYR A 40 6.98 -3.10 -2.61
N ALA A 41 7.79 -2.43 -3.41
CA ALA A 41 8.31 -2.96 -4.66
C ALA A 41 9.38 -4.05 -4.40
N SER A 42 9.01 -5.31 -4.57
CA SER A 42 9.95 -6.45 -4.55
C SER A 42 9.48 -7.54 -5.51
N LYS A 43 10.42 -8.41 -5.93
CA LYS A 43 10.10 -9.56 -6.79
C LYS A 43 9.20 -10.58 -6.06
N ASP A 44 9.44 -10.77 -4.77
CA ASP A 44 8.67 -11.70 -3.95
C ASP A 44 7.24 -11.20 -3.75
N ASN A 45 7.05 -9.88 -3.59
CA ASN A 45 5.72 -9.28 -3.50
C ASN A 45 4.95 -9.39 -4.82
N ALA A 46 5.61 -9.14 -5.95
CA ALA A 46 5.01 -9.35 -7.26
C ALA A 46 4.55 -10.80 -7.45
N ARG A 47 5.40 -11.78 -7.07
CA ARG A 47 5.07 -13.21 -7.16
C ARG A 47 3.91 -13.58 -6.23
N SER A 48 3.96 -13.17 -4.96
CA SER A 48 2.90 -13.42 -3.97
C SER A 48 1.55 -12.88 -4.44
N ALA A 49 1.52 -11.67 -5.04
CA ALA A 49 0.30 -11.14 -5.64
C ALA A 49 -0.22 -11.98 -6.81
N GLN A 50 0.67 -12.45 -7.68
CA GLN A 50 0.28 -13.33 -8.80
C GLN A 50 -0.26 -14.67 -8.31
N GLU A 51 0.37 -15.29 -7.31
CA GLU A 51 -0.07 -16.57 -6.71
C GLU A 51 -1.47 -16.44 -6.09
N LYS A 52 -1.80 -15.26 -5.57
CA LYS A 52 -3.15 -14.94 -5.06
C LYS A 52 -4.17 -14.67 -6.16
N GLY A 53 -3.78 -14.61 -7.44
CA GLY A 53 -4.66 -14.40 -8.58
C GLY A 53 -4.86 -12.95 -8.99
N ILE A 54 -4.02 -12.02 -8.52
CA ILE A 54 -4.08 -10.61 -8.92
C ILE A 54 -3.51 -10.46 -10.34
N ILE A 55 -4.23 -9.77 -11.21
CA ILE A 55 -3.92 -9.68 -12.64
C ILE A 55 -3.03 -8.48 -12.95
N ASN A 56 -3.37 -7.30 -12.42
CA ASN A 56 -2.62 -6.08 -12.67
C ASN A 56 -1.97 -5.61 -11.36
N ILE A 57 -0.64 -5.64 -11.30
CA ILE A 57 0.19 -5.31 -10.14
C ILE A 57 1.12 -4.16 -10.53
N VAL A 58 0.92 -3.00 -9.91
CA VAL A 58 1.66 -1.77 -10.21
C VAL A 58 2.36 -1.24 -8.96
N PHE A 59 3.68 -1.14 -9.03
CA PHE A 59 4.48 -0.40 -8.08
C PHE A 59 4.82 0.97 -8.67
N ASN A 60 4.56 2.04 -7.92
CA ASN A 60 4.78 3.41 -8.40
C ASN A 60 6.26 3.70 -8.70
N LYS A 61 7.16 3.21 -7.83
CA LYS A 61 8.61 3.25 -8.03
C LYS A 61 9.12 1.83 -8.18
N ILE A 62 9.64 1.51 -9.35
CA ILE A 62 10.29 0.23 -9.65
C ILE A 62 11.81 0.41 -9.60
N THR A 63 12.53 -0.60 -9.13
CA THR A 63 14.00 -0.61 -9.04
C THR A 63 14.60 -1.66 -9.96
N GLY A 64 15.64 -1.27 -10.70
CA GLY A 64 16.44 -2.19 -11.52
C GLY A 64 15.62 -3.04 -12.49
N SER A 65 15.58 -4.35 -12.23
CA SER A 65 14.93 -5.36 -13.09
C SER A 65 13.45 -5.61 -12.78
N LEU A 66 12.90 -5.01 -11.72
CA LEU A 66 11.48 -5.17 -11.38
C LEU A 66 10.62 -4.38 -12.37
N LYS A 67 9.63 -5.06 -12.96
CA LYS A 67 8.65 -4.46 -13.86
C LYS A 67 7.26 -4.65 -13.29
N ASN A 68 6.37 -3.72 -13.61
CA ASN A 68 4.94 -3.87 -13.32
C ASN A 68 4.36 -5.01 -14.16
N ILE A 69 3.39 -5.72 -13.60
CA ILE A 69 2.71 -6.84 -14.24
C ILE A 69 1.33 -6.34 -14.61
N VAL A 70 1.10 -6.08 -15.89
CA VAL A 70 -0.14 -5.47 -16.36
C VAL A 70 -0.55 -6.05 -17.71
N GLN A 71 -1.85 -6.08 -17.97
CA GLN A 71 -2.39 -6.52 -19.26
C GLN A 71 -2.18 -5.47 -20.37
N SER A 72 -2.01 -4.19 -20.02
CA SER A 72 -1.70 -3.13 -20.99
C SER A 72 -1.09 -1.90 -20.32
N THR A 73 -0.34 -1.12 -21.10
CA THR A 73 0.20 0.20 -20.69
C THR A 73 -0.90 1.18 -20.31
N ASN A 74 -2.10 1.06 -20.92
CA ASN A 74 -3.25 1.89 -20.58
C ASN A 74 -3.71 1.62 -19.13
N ILE A 75 -3.84 0.34 -18.75
CA ILE A 75 -4.21 -0.04 -17.37
C ILE A 75 -3.15 0.45 -16.39
N GLU A 76 -1.86 0.28 -16.67
CA GLU A 76 -0.79 0.78 -15.80
C GLU A 76 -0.91 2.30 -15.59
N THR A 77 -1.14 3.05 -16.66
CA THR A 77 -1.30 4.51 -16.60
C THR A 77 -2.52 4.90 -15.77
N ARG A 78 -3.64 4.19 -15.94
CA ARG A 78 -4.87 4.42 -15.17
C ARG A 78 -4.67 4.13 -13.69
N LEU A 79 -4.00 3.04 -13.35
CA LEU A 79 -3.71 2.67 -11.96
C LEU A 79 -2.77 3.68 -11.29
N LYS A 80 -1.73 4.14 -11.98
CA LYS A 80 -0.86 5.22 -11.48
C LYS A 80 -1.65 6.51 -11.23
N LYS A 81 -2.55 6.91 -12.15
CA LYS A 81 -3.42 8.08 -11.98
C LYS A 81 -4.39 7.91 -10.81
N TRP A 82 -5.00 6.73 -10.66
CA TRP A 82 -5.89 6.43 -9.55
C TRP A 82 -5.19 6.57 -8.20
N ARG A 83 -3.98 6.00 -8.07
CA ARG A 83 -3.12 6.16 -6.88
C ARG A 83 -2.80 7.63 -6.59
N SER A 84 -2.36 8.39 -7.60
CA SER A 84 -2.10 9.83 -7.43
C SER A 84 -3.35 10.61 -7.05
N GLY A 85 -4.54 10.18 -7.49
CA GLY A 85 -5.82 10.75 -7.05
C GLY A 85 -6.07 10.56 -5.55
N ILE A 86 -5.77 9.37 -5.01
CA ILE A 86 -5.86 9.09 -3.57
C ILE A 86 -4.89 10.00 -2.80
N GLU A 87 -3.65 10.18 -3.28
CA GLU A 87 -2.69 11.09 -2.66
C GLU A 87 -3.17 12.55 -2.65
N ALA A 88 -3.81 12.98 -3.74
CA ALA A 88 -4.38 14.33 -3.82
C ALA A 88 -5.49 14.52 -2.79
N VAL A 89 -6.36 13.53 -2.60
CA VAL A 89 -7.41 13.56 -1.56
C VAL A 89 -6.80 13.61 -0.16
N ILE A 90 -5.81 12.77 0.14
CA ILE A 90 -5.10 12.78 1.44
C ILE A 90 -4.41 14.15 1.65
N SER A 91 -3.77 14.70 0.62
CA SER A 91 -3.10 16.01 0.70
C SER A 91 -4.09 17.15 0.96
N ASN A 92 -5.26 17.10 0.32
CA ASN A 92 -6.33 18.07 0.55
C ASN A 92 -6.87 17.96 1.98
N LEU A 93 -7.11 16.74 2.47
CA LEU A 93 -7.54 16.48 3.85
C LEU A 93 -6.53 17.04 4.85
N LYS A 94 -5.24 16.74 4.67
CA LYS A 94 -4.19 17.21 5.58
C LYS A 94 -4.12 18.73 5.66
N ARG A 95 -4.15 19.40 4.51
CA ARG A 95 -4.08 20.87 4.45
C ARG A 95 -5.36 21.55 4.94
N GLY A 96 -6.52 20.98 4.61
CA GLY A 96 -7.81 21.56 4.98
C GLY A 96 -8.14 21.49 6.47
N TYR A 97 -7.55 20.54 7.20
CA TYR A 97 -7.79 20.33 8.63
C TYR A 97 -6.52 20.45 9.48
N GLU A 98 -5.45 21.04 8.93
CA GLU A 98 -4.18 21.25 9.64
C GLU A 98 -3.63 19.95 10.28
N LEU A 99 -3.77 18.83 9.57
CA LEU A 99 -3.27 17.54 10.04
C LEU A 99 -1.79 17.41 9.68
N PHE A 100 -0.98 17.14 10.70
CA PHE A 100 0.46 16.93 10.55
C PHE A 100 0.84 15.48 10.81
N ARG A 101 2.07 15.14 10.39
CA ARG A 101 2.64 13.83 10.70
C ARG A 101 2.77 13.70 12.22
N CYS A 102 2.35 12.56 12.75
CA CYS A 102 2.60 12.22 14.15
C CYS A 102 4.12 12.08 14.39
N GLU A 103 4.65 12.86 15.34
CA GLU A 103 6.07 12.84 15.72
C GLU A 103 6.36 11.95 16.94
N TRP A 104 5.38 11.18 17.40
CA TRP A 104 5.59 10.27 18.53
C TRP A 104 6.58 9.19 18.14
N LYS A 105 7.67 9.14 18.90
CA LYS A 105 8.72 8.13 18.78
C LYS A 105 8.57 7.18 19.96
N THR A 106 8.70 5.88 19.71
CA THR A 106 8.49 4.77 20.66
C THR A 106 7.04 4.41 20.94
N ARG A 107 6.85 3.13 21.31
CA ARG A 107 5.55 2.56 21.63
C ARG A 107 4.93 3.20 22.87
N GLU A 108 5.72 3.46 23.90
CA GLU A 108 5.26 4.11 25.14
C GLU A 108 4.66 5.49 24.89
N ARG A 109 5.28 6.31 24.01
CA ARG A 109 4.74 7.64 23.68
C ARG A 109 3.45 7.57 22.86
N PHE A 110 3.32 6.53 22.03
CA PHE A 110 2.09 6.28 21.28
C PHE A 110 0.96 5.84 22.24
N ASP A 111 1.21 4.85 23.09
CA ASP A 111 0.23 4.32 24.03
C ASP A 111 -0.22 5.37 25.05
N ALA A 112 0.64 6.33 25.42
CA ALA A 112 0.28 7.45 26.30
C ALA A 112 -0.76 8.43 25.72
N LYS A 113 -1.09 8.30 24.43
CA LYS A 113 -1.96 9.24 23.70
C LYS A 113 -3.10 8.55 22.95
N VAL A 114 -3.16 7.23 23.00
CA VAL A 114 -4.22 6.42 22.39
C VAL A 114 -4.99 5.73 23.52
N TYR A 115 -6.27 6.07 23.67
CA TYR A 115 -7.18 5.49 24.66
C TYR A 115 -8.00 4.35 24.05
#